data_AF-A0A8B7JDA1-F1
#
_entry.id   AF-A0A8B7JDA1-F1
#
_cell.length_a   1.000
_cell.length_b   1.000
_cell.length_c   1.000
_cell.angle_alpha   90.00
_cell.angle_beta   90.00
_cell.angle_gamma   90.00
#
_symmetry.space_group_name_H-M   'P 1'
#
loop_
_entity.id
_entity.type
_entity.pdbx_description
1 polymer ?
#
loop_
_entity_poly.entity_id
_entity_poly.type
_entity_poly.pdbx_seq_one_letter_code
_entity_poly.pdbx_strand_id
1 'polypeptide(L)'
;MWDLCQAQLKEKIQICRLQRHLSTGKYQQNLFSSQPVMFVSPTSQPPCKKLTELIQLSGGKICKALRQAKICIGGFPGKKYQEIKYLSEKWILDSITQHTICPMENYIFQL
;
A
#
# COMPACT_ATOMS: atom_id res chain seq x y z
N MET A 1 6.61 20.33 3.53
CA MET A 1 5.70 19.25 3.99
C MET A 1 5.86 17.96 3.18
N TRP A 2 6.01 18.03 1.85
CA TRP A 2 6.15 16.86 0.96
C TRP A 2 7.52 16.16 1.01
N ASP A 3 8.60 16.91 1.22
CA ASP A 3 9.96 16.35 1.30
C ASP A 3 10.17 15.47 2.54
N LEU A 4 9.54 15.84 3.66
CA LEU A 4 9.54 15.03 4.89
C LEU A 4 8.87 13.66 4.65
N CYS A 5 7.76 13.63 3.90
CA CYS A 5 7.08 12.38 3.56
C CYS A 5 7.95 11.50 2.65
N GLN A 6 8.67 12.08 1.68
CA GLN A 6 9.60 11.33 0.81
C GLN A 6 10.81 10.77 1.59
N ALA A 7 11.37 11.55 2.51
CA ALA A 7 12.49 11.11 3.36
C ALA A 7 12.06 9.96 4.28
N GLN A 8 10.92 10.12 4.95
CA GLN A 8 10.35 9.12 5.86
C GLN A 8 9.94 7.83 5.11
N LEU A 9 9.48 7.95 3.87
CA LEU A 9 9.21 6.80 3.00
C LEU A 9 10.48 6.03 2.62
N LYS A 10 11.56 6.75 2.26
CA LYS A 10 12.85 6.14 1.91
C LYS A 10 13.42 5.34 3.09
N GLU A 11 13.35 5.89 4.29
CA GLU A 11 13.80 5.23 5.51
C GLU A 11 13.02 3.93 5.76
N LYS A 12 11.69 3.97 5.63
CA LYS A 12 10.86 2.76 5.83
C LYS A 12 11.15 1.65 4.83
N ILE A 13 11.36 1.97 3.56
CA ILE A 13 11.75 0.97 2.55
C ILE A 13 13.07 0.32 2.94
N GLN A 14 14.06 1.10 3.39
CA GLN A 14 15.34 0.56 3.83
C GLN A 14 15.22 -0.30 5.08
N ILE A 15 14.44 0.12 6.07
CA ILE A 15 14.17 -0.68 7.27
C ILE A 15 13.51 -2.02 6.87
N CYS A 16 12.48 -2.01 6.02
CA CYS A 16 11.85 -3.25 5.55
C CYS A 16 12.83 -4.16 4.80
N ARG A 17 13.73 -3.58 3.98
CA ARG A 17 14.75 -4.34 3.25
C ARG A 17 15.83 -4.90 4.18
N LEU A 18 16.37 -4.10 5.10
CA LEU A 18 17.40 -4.52 6.06
C LEU A 18 16.86 -5.56 7.03
N GLN A 19 15.65 -5.34 7.57
CA GLN A 19 15.01 -6.30 8.47
C GLN A 19 14.72 -7.63 7.78
N ARG A 20 14.38 -7.65 6.47
CA ARG A 20 14.27 -8.90 5.71
C ARG A 20 15.56 -9.71 5.78
N HIS A 21 16.70 -9.06 5.60
CA HIS A 21 18.00 -9.74 5.56
C HIS A 21 18.45 -10.18 6.95
N LEU A 22 18.03 -9.48 8.00
CA LEU A 22 18.46 -9.73 9.38
C LEU A 22 17.50 -10.62 10.18
N SER A 23 16.23 -10.74 9.80
CA SER A 23 15.25 -11.53 10.55
C SER A 23 15.34 -13.03 10.18
N THR A 24 15.94 -13.82 11.06
CA THR A 24 15.91 -15.29 11.06
C THR A 24 14.55 -15.85 11.55
N GLY A 25 13.43 -15.30 11.04
CA GLY A 25 12.10 -15.93 11.17
C GLY A 25 11.05 -15.27 12.08
N LYS A 26 11.24 -14.04 12.60
CA LYS A 26 10.26 -13.41 13.53
C LYS A 26 9.77 -11.99 13.16
N TYR A 27 9.98 -11.53 11.92
CA TYR A 27 9.31 -10.31 11.45
C TYR A 27 8.18 -10.69 10.47
N GLN A 28 6.93 -10.40 10.84
CA GLN A 28 5.74 -10.74 10.05
C GLN A 28 5.68 -9.88 8.79
N GLN A 29 6.41 -10.26 7.72
CA GLN A 29 6.28 -9.71 6.37
C GLN A 29 4.97 -10.13 5.69
N ASN A 30 3.90 -10.25 6.47
CA ASN A 30 2.61 -10.82 6.08
C ASN A 30 1.46 -9.88 6.43
N LEU A 31 1.73 -8.63 6.78
CA LEU A 31 0.71 -7.64 7.15
C LEU A 31 -0.46 -7.62 6.15
N PHE A 32 -0.15 -7.58 4.85
CA PHE A 32 -1.15 -7.58 3.79
C PHE A 32 -1.41 -8.96 3.15
N SER A 33 -0.90 -10.05 3.72
CA SER A 33 -1.00 -11.40 3.11
C SER A 33 -2.43 -11.92 2.98
N SER A 34 -3.29 -11.57 3.93
CA SER A 34 -4.72 -11.88 3.95
C SER A 34 -5.56 -10.91 3.12
N GLN A 35 -4.97 -9.80 2.66
CA GLN A 35 -5.69 -8.81 1.87
C GLN A 35 -5.87 -9.30 0.43
N PRO A 36 -6.98 -8.91 -0.21
CA PRO A 36 -7.20 -9.25 -1.61
C PRO A 36 -6.22 -8.49 -2.51
N VAL A 37 -6.14 -8.92 -3.77
CA VAL A 37 -5.24 -8.30 -4.75
C VAL A 37 -5.59 -6.83 -4.97
N MET A 38 -4.56 -6.01 -4.97
CA MET A 38 -4.66 -4.55 -5.04
C MET A 38 -4.16 -4.03 -6.40
N PHE A 39 -4.78 -2.97 -6.87
CA PHE A 39 -4.28 -2.14 -7.96
C PHE A 39 -3.83 -0.79 -7.39
N VAL A 40 -2.67 -0.30 -7.81
CA VAL A 40 -2.16 1.01 -7.41
C VAL A 40 -2.32 1.97 -8.58
N SER A 41 -3.00 3.09 -8.36
CA SER A 41 -3.22 4.10 -9.38
C SER A 41 -1.87 4.62 -9.92
N PRO A 42 -1.70 4.77 -11.24
CA PRO A 42 -0.49 5.36 -11.82
C PRO A 42 -0.21 6.79 -11.32
N THR A 43 -1.26 7.51 -10.92
CA THR A 43 -1.19 8.90 -10.41
C THR A 43 -1.02 8.97 -8.89
N SER A 44 -0.75 7.84 -8.22
CA SER A 44 -0.66 7.80 -6.77
C SER A 44 0.50 8.66 -6.23
N GLN A 45 0.33 9.17 -5.03
CA GLN A 45 1.36 9.84 -4.25
C GLN A 45 1.42 9.22 -2.84
N PRO A 46 2.51 8.52 -2.47
CA PRO A 46 3.78 8.32 -3.19
C PRO A 46 3.66 7.60 -4.55
N PRO A 47 4.68 7.75 -5.45
CA PRO A 47 4.63 7.16 -6.78
C PRO A 47 4.32 5.67 -6.80
N CYS A 48 3.51 5.23 -7.75
CA CYS A 48 2.97 3.87 -7.86
C CYS A 48 4.03 2.77 -7.66
N LYS A 49 5.21 2.93 -8.25
CA LYS A 49 6.33 1.96 -8.10
C LYS A 49 6.79 1.79 -6.65
N LYS A 50 6.91 2.88 -5.89
CA LYS A 50 7.34 2.83 -4.48
C LYS A 50 6.24 2.22 -3.60
N LEU A 51 4.99 2.58 -3.85
CA LEU A 51 3.87 2.05 -3.07
C LEU A 51 3.64 0.56 -3.35
N THR A 52 3.78 0.15 -4.61
CA THR A 52 3.78 -1.26 -5.04
C THR A 52 4.86 -2.04 -4.30
N GLU A 53 6.09 -1.50 -4.27
CA GLU A 53 7.19 -2.13 -3.55
C GLU A 53 6.84 -2.32 -2.07
N LEU A 54 6.37 -1.28 -1.37
CA LEU A 54 5.97 -1.38 0.03
C LEU A 54 4.90 -2.45 0.28
N ILE A 55 3.86 -2.50 -0.55
CA ILE A 55 2.80 -3.50 -0.44
C ILE A 55 3.40 -4.92 -0.57
N GLN A 56 4.26 -5.15 -1.56
CA GLN A 56 4.92 -6.44 -1.77
C GLN A 56 5.88 -6.81 -0.62
N LEU A 57 6.67 -5.85 -0.15
CA LEU A 57 7.59 -6.04 0.98
C LEU A 57 6.84 -6.43 2.27
N SER A 58 5.59 -5.98 2.41
CA SER A 58 4.68 -6.26 3.53
C SER A 58 3.72 -7.44 3.26
N GLY A 59 3.98 -8.25 2.23
CA GLY A 59 3.26 -9.50 1.94
C GLY A 59 1.98 -9.35 1.12
N GLY A 60 1.70 -8.16 0.59
CA GLY A 60 0.51 -7.88 -0.21
C GLY A 60 0.64 -8.30 -1.68
N LYS A 61 -0.51 -8.46 -2.33
CA LYS A 61 -0.62 -8.93 -3.72
C LYS A 61 -1.02 -7.76 -4.62
N ILE A 62 -0.35 -7.62 -5.77
CA ILE A 62 -0.55 -6.52 -6.73
C ILE A 62 -0.97 -7.07 -8.10
N CYS A 63 -1.90 -6.40 -8.77
CA CYS A 63 -2.25 -6.65 -10.16
C CYS A 63 -2.03 -5.40 -11.03
N LYS A 64 -1.83 -5.62 -12.34
CA LYS A 64 -1.62 -4.54 -13.33
C LYS A 64 -2.91 -3.95 -13.87
N ALA A 65 -4.03 -4.66 -13.75
CA ALA A 65 -5.32 -4.26 -14.32
C ALA A 65 -6.37 -4.08 -13.21
N LEU A 66 -7.02 -2.92 -13.17
CA LEU A 66 -8.03 -2.58 -12.16
C LEU A 66 -9.14 -3.63 -12.03
N ARG A 67 -9.58 -4.24 -13.15
CA ARG A 67 -10.65 -5.26 -13.16
C ARG A 67 -10.28 -6.55 -12.41
N GLN A 68 -9.00 -6.81 -12.18
CA GLN A 68 -8.53 -7.95 -11.39
C GLN A 68 -8.50 -7.63 -9.90
N ALA A 69 -8.55 -6.35 -9.54
CA ALA A 69 -8.43 -5.88 -8.17
C ALA A 69 -9.74 -6.01 -7.39
N LYS A 70 -9.61 -6.10 -6.07
CA LYS A 70 -10.72 -5.81 -5.14
C LYS A 70 -10.50 -4.53 -4.34
N ILE A 71 -9.27 -4.00 -4.38
CA ILE A 71 -8.89 -2.74 -3.76
C ILE A 71 -8.10 -1.92 -4.78
N CYS A 72 -8.47 -0.66 -4.95
CA CYS A 72 -7.73 0.35 -5.69
C CYS A 72 -7.11 1.34 -4.71
N ILE A 73 -5.80 1.59 -4.81
CA ILE A 73 -5.07 2.53 -3.95
C ILE A 73 -4.72 3.80 -4.74
N GLY A 74 -5.04 4.95 -4.17
CA GLY A 74 -4.81 6.28 -4.72
C GLY A 74 -5.93 6.77 -5.64
N GLY A 75 -5.86 8.05 -6.00
CA GLY A 75 -6.86 8.70 -6.84
C GLY A 75 -6.96 8.04 -8.22
N PHE A 76 -8.18 7.64 -8.60
CA PHE A 76 -8.44 7.02 -9.90
C PHE A 76 -9.48 7.86 -10.68
N PRO A 77 -9.07 8.55 -11.76
CA PRO A 77 -9.96 9.44 -12.52
C PRO A 77 -10.89 8.70 -13.50
N GLY A 78 -10.74 7.39 -13.65
CA GLY A 78 -11.55 6.59 -14.56
C GLY A 78 -12.86 6.07 -13.96
N LYS A 79 -13.58 5.26 -14.74
CA LYS A 79 -14.82 4.59 -14.30
C LYS A 79 -14.56 3.77 -13.03
N LYS A 80 -15.38 4.02 -12.00
CA LYS A 80 -15.39 3.23 -10.76
C LYS A 80 -16.27 1.99 -10.91
N TYR A 81 -15.89 0.91 -10.23
CA TYR A 81 -16.60 -0.36 -10.18
C TYR A 81 -17.08 -0.59 -8.74
N GLN A 82 -18.35 -0.97 -8.55
CA GLN A 82 -18.95 -1.06 -7.21
C GLN A 82 -18.31 -2.15 -6.35
N GLU A 83 -17.82 -3.22 -6.97
CA GLU A 83 -17.15 -4.34 -6.33
C GLU A 83 -15.71 -4.04 -5.89
N ILE A 84 -15.18 -2.85 -6.21
CA ILE A 84 -13.83 -2.43 -5.86
C ILE A 84 -13.88 -1.38 -4.75
N LYS A 85 -13.11 -1.61 -3.68
CA LYS A 85 -12.89 -0.61 -2.64
C LYS A 85 -11.82 0.39 -3.11
N TYR A 86 -12.15 1.67 -3.13
CA TYR A 86 -11.20 2.73 -3.50
C TYR A 86 -10.68 3.40 -2.22
N LEU A 87 -9.38 3.28 -1.96
CA LEU A 87 -8.74 3.78 -0.75
C LEU A 87 -7.61 4.75 -1.11
N SER A 88 -7.35 5.69 -0.21
CA SER A 88 -6.16 6.55 -0.31
C SER A 88 -4.87 5.81 0.02
N GLU A 89 -3.75 6.36 -0.46
CA GLU A 89 -2.40 5.86 -0.19
C GLU A 89 -2.10 5.82 1.31
N LYS A 90 -2.74 6.70 2.09
CA LYS A 90 -2.63 6.75 3.55
C LYS A 90 -2.99 5.42 4.23
N TRP A 91 -3.95 4.67 3.69
CA TRP A 91 -4.31 3.37 4.27
C TRP A 91 -3.11 2.41 4.33
N ILE A 92 -2.31 2.38 3.27
CA ILE A 92 -1.09 1.57 3.20
C ILE A 92 -0.04 2.11 4.17
N LEU A 93 0.21 3.43 4.12
CA LEU A 93 1.28 4.04 4.90
C LEU A 93 1.01 3.94 6.40
N ASP A 94 -0.22 4.20 6.84
CA ASP A 94 -0.62 4.14 8.24
C ASP A 94 -0.64 2.68 8.72
N SER A 95 -1.15 1.75 7.91
CA SER A 95 -1.17 0.33 8.29
C SER A 95 0.25 -0.22 8.49
N ILE A 96 1.19 0.15 7.62
CA ILE A 96 2.61 -0.21 7.80
C ILE A 96 3.19 0.48 9.03
N THR A 97 2.83 1.75 9.28
CA THR A 97 3.35 2.52 10.41
C THR A 97 2.89 1.98 11.76
N GLN A 98 1.63 1.59 11.86
CA GLN A 98 1.01 1.03 13.06
C GLN A 98 1.20 -0.49 13.15
N HIS A 99 1.81 -1.10 12.12
CA HIS A 99 1.96 -2.55 11.97
C HIS A 99 0.63 -3.32 12.16
N THR A 100 -0.48 -2.74 11.71
CA THR A 100 -1.83 -3.27 11.86
C THR A 100 -2.65 -2.86 10.64
N ILE A 101 -3.58 -3.71 10.18
CA ILE A 101 -4.50 -3.31 9.10
C ILE A 101 -5.47 -2.26 9.63
N CYS A 102 -5.37 -1.03 9.13
CA CYS A 102 -6.29 0.03 9.49
C CYS A 102 -7.70 -0.25 8.92
N PRO A 103 -8.78 0.19 9.60
CA PRO A 103 -10.14 0.09 9.06
C PRO A 103 -10.25 0.84 7.73
N MET A 104 -10.71 0.17 6.68
CA MET A 104 -10.71 0.72 5.31
C MET A 104 -11.63 1.94 5.16
N GLU A 105 -12.69 1.99 5.95
CA GLU A 105 -13.76 2.99 5.91
C GLU A 105 -13.23 4.40 6.15
N ASN A 106 -12.21 4.53 7.00
CA ASN A 106 -11.55 5.80 7.33
C ASN A 106 -10.68 6.35 6.20
N TYR A 107 -10.43 5.54 5.17
CA TYR A 107 -9.51 5.85 4.09
C TYR A 107 -10.16 5.77 2.72
N ILE A 108 -11.49 5.64 2.64
CA ILE A 108 -12.22 5.65 1.38
C ILE A 108 -11.84 6.91 0.61
N PHE A 109 -11.37 6.71 -0.61
CA PHE A 109 -10.98 7.80 -1.49
C PHE A 109 -12.23 8.49 -2.02
N GLN A 110 -12.66 9.53 -1.33
CA GLN A 110 -13.66 10.47 -1.80
C GLN A 110 -12.98 11.42 -2.79
N LEU A 111 -13.51 11.47 -4.02
CA LEU A 111 -13.15 12.49 -5.00
C LEU A 111 -13.87 13.78 -4.61
#